data_AF-A0A815K3P1-F1
#
_entry.id   AF-A0A815K3P1-F1
#
_cell.length_a   1.000
_cell.length_b   1.000
_cell.length_c   1.000
_cell.angle_alpha   90.00
_cell.angle_beta   90.00
_cell.angle_gamma   90.00
#
_symmetry.space_group_name_H-M   'P 1'
#
loop_
_entity.id
_entity.type
_entity.pdbx_description
1 polymer ?
#
loop_
_entity_poly.entity_id
_entity_poly.type
_entity_poly.pdbx_seq_one_letter_code
_entity_poly.pdbx_strand_id
1 'polypeptide(L)'
;MSQQILFSTKNSSEINNNERRYCICQKSEDELNEQDNHDDFMIECDGCNGWFHGRCVVLPDRIADDIEKYFCMECSKQHGPSIFKQQQNQHRRDYSDANAEQKPIQSGTKIFINKLKQKTFSDCESVILRIKGDQLTNEYLFKNGFTKPILISNRDGLELTLPDRMITLEEINKLIDQDQYIDAIDCEKQVIYKMSFTDYIEYFESYDRNKIYNVLSLEVSNTKLGEFIIVPKIVRDLSWTTTGIWPNKKKDEKFENNIETNEINQLKNKRTWPSQSSLSRTKRRTVSSTTDTDQSDEDEDLNSHHFENFERPEVGKYCLISPQSSYTDFHIDFGGSSVWYSIVRGEKIFYLIEPTDENLQKYADWSKSPNESETFLGDCVSHCYKMYVREGNTIFLPAGWIHAVYTVIDSLVFGGNFLQSMDIDMQFR
;
A
#
# COMPACT_ATOMS: atom_id res chain seq x y z
N MET A 1 -0.64 -9.99 -15.06
CA MET A 1 -1.75 -10.82 -15.55
C MET A 1 -1.52 -12.21 -15.04
N SER A 2 -2.11 -12.53 -13.89
CA SER A 2 -2.36 -13.90 -13.49
C SER A 2 -3.08 -14.58 -14.65
N GLN A 3 -2.49 -15.64 -15.22
CA GLN A 3 -3.22 -16.50 -16.14
C GLN A 3 -4.22 -17.29 -15.31
N GLN A 4 -5.35 -16.66 -14.98
CA GLN A 4 -6.58 -17.40 -14.72
C GLN A 4 -6.98 -18.03 -16.05
N ILE A 5 -6.72 -19.32 -16.21
CA ILE A 5 -7.10 -20.04 -17.42
C ILE A 5 -8.62 -20.21 -17.40
N LEU A 6 -9.31 -19.46 -18.28
CA LEU A 6 -10.62 -19.81 -18.80
C LEU A 6 -10.45 -20.99 -19.77
N PHE A 7 -11.04 -22.15 -19.44
CA PHE A 7 -10.97 -23.34 -20.27
C PHE A 7 -11.66 -23.13 -21.63
N SER A 8 -10.89 -23.22 -22.72
CA SER A 8 -11.40 -23.33 -24.09
C SER A 8 -11.81 -24.78 -24.37
N THR A 9 -13.12 -25.04 -24.46
CA THR A 9 -13.67 -26.34 -24.84
C THR A 9 -13.55 -26.57 -26.34
N LYS A 10 -12.73 -27.55 -26.75
CA LYS A 10 -12.92 -28.24 -28.03
C LYS A 10 -12.84 -29.76 -27.86
N ASN A 11 -14.04 -30.35 -27.92
CA ASN A 11 -14.41 -31.72 -28.27
C ASN A 11 -13.56 -32.87 -27.72
N SER A 12 -14.06 -33.48 -26.64
CA SER A 12 -14.15 -34.94 -26.56
C SER A 12 -15.34 -35.33 -25.67
N SER A 13 -15.98 -36.42 -26.08
CA SER A 13 -17.07 -37.16 -25.45
C SER A 13 -17.12 -37.08 -23.91
N GLU A 14 -18.33 -36.93 -23.39
CA GLU A 14 -18.74 -36.99 -21.98
C GLU A 14 -17.93 -38.03 -21.17
N ILE A 15 -16.89 -37.55 -20.48
CA ILE A 15 -16.25 -38.25 -19.36
C ILE A 15 -16.56 -37.39 -18.14
N ASN A 16 -17.16 -38.02 -17.13
CA ASN A 16 -17.52 -37.43 -15.85
C ASN A 16 -16.34 -36.61 -15.28
N ASN A 17 -16.46 -35.28 -15.21
CA ASN A 17 -15.35 -34.40 -14.79
C ASN A 17 -14.90 -34.64 -13.32
N ASN A 18 -15.72 -35.31 -12.50
CA ASN A 18 -15.47 -35.52 -11.07
C ASN A 18 -14.38 -36.56 -10.69
N GLU A 19 -13.70 -37.20 -11.64
CA GLU A 19 -12.67 -38.22 -11.35
C GLU A 19 -11.25 -37.85 -11.81
N ARG A 20 -11.05 -36.67 -12.42
CA ARG A 20 -9.70 -36.27 -12.85
C ARG A 20 -8.86 -35.86 -11.65
N ARG A 21 -7.92 -36.73 -11.29
CA ARG A 21 -6.89 -36.47 -10.26
C ARG A 21 -5.63 -35.95 -10.93
N TYR A 22 -5.09 -34.88 -10.37
CA TYR A 22 -3.86 -34.26 -10.85
C TYR A 22 -2.79 -34.28 -9.75
N CYS A 23 -1.57 -33.93 -10.13
CA CYS A 23 -0.42 -33.79 -9.25
C CYS A 23 -0.04 -35.08 -8.47
N ILE A 24 1.07 -35.01 -7.75
CA ILE A 24 1.52 -36.07 -6.84
C ILE A 24 0.59 -36.23 -5.63
N CYS A 25 -0.19 -35.20 -5.27
CA CYS A 25 -1.12 -35.24 -4.14
C CYS A 25 -2.44 -35.96 -4.46
N GLN A 26 -2.72 -36.26 -5.73
CA GLN A 26 -3.90 -37.02 -6.18
C GLN A 26 -5.25 -36.38 -5.78
N LYS A 27 -5.28 -35.08 -5.52
CA LYS A 27 -6.51 -34.34 -5.18
C LYS A 27 -7.38 -34.13 -6.41
N SER A 28 -8.71 -34.19 -6.24
CA SER A 28 -9.69 -33.86 -7.27
C SER A 28 -9.90 -32.35 -7.41
N GLU A 29 -10.48 -31.90 -8.52
CA GLU A 29 -10.78 -30.48 -8.78
C GLU A 29 -11.66 -29.84 -7.69
N ASP A 30 -12.57 -30.61 -7.09
CA ASP A 30 -13.44 -30.14 -5.99
C ASP A 30 -12.69 -30.03 -4.65
N GLU A 31 -11.72 -30.91 -4.37
CA GLU A 31 -10.88 -30.86 -3.16
C GLU A 31 -9.87 -29.70 -3.17
N LEU A 32 -9.70 -29.03 -4.32
CA LEU A 32 -8.90 -27.81 -4.46
C LEU A 32 -9.64 -26.56 -3.95
N ASN A 33 -10.97 -26.59 -3.89
CA ASN A 33 -11.79 -25.42 -3.58
C ASN A 33 -12.13 -25.27 -2.08
N GLU A 34 -11.99 -26.31 -1.26
CA GLU A 34 -12.54 -26.30 0.11
C GLU A 34 -11.49 -26.25 1.25
N GLN A 35 -10.19 -26.49 1.00
CA GLN A 35 -9.23 -26.68 2.10
C GLN A 35 -7.81 -26.15 1.94
N ASP A 36 -7.44 -25.61 0.78
CA ASP A 36 -6.13 -25.03 0.57
C ASP A 36 -6.28 -23.66 -0.10
N ASN A 37 -5.46 -22.68 0.29
CA ASN A 37 -5.40 -21.34 -0.31
C ASN A 37 -5.66 -21.38 -1.81
N HIS A 38 -6.71 -20.69 -2.25
CA HIS A 38 -7.24 -20.58 -3.62
C HIS A 38 -6.24 -19.98 -4.65
N ASP A 39 -4.96 -19.84 -4.25
CA ASP A 39 -3.88 -19.10 -4.92
C ASP A 39 -2.72 -20.00 -5.39
N ASP A 40 -2.75 -21.32 -5.15
CA ASP A 40 -1.64 -22.20 -5.57
C ASP A 40 -1.71 -22.47 -7.08
N PHE A 41 -0.72 -21.97 -7.82
CA PHE A 41 -0.67 -22.16 -9.27
C PHE A 41 -0.36 -23.61 -9.66
N MET A 42 -0.72 -23.96 -10.89
CA MET A 42 -0.47 -25.27 -11.48
C MET A 42 0.42 -25.13 -12.72
N ILE A 43 1.34 -26.07 -12.91
CA ILE A 43 2.25 -26.13 -14.06
C ILE A 43 2.20 -27.51 -14.73
N GLU A 44 2.18 -27.54 -16.06
CA GLU A 44 2.19 -28.77 -16.85
C GLU A 44 3.62 -29.24 -17.15
N CYS A 45 3.89 -30.53 -17.01
CA CYS A 45 5.17 -31.13 -17.36
C CYS A 45 5.25 -31.49 -18.85
N ASP A 46 6.20 -30.93 -19.58
CA ASP A 46 6.48 -31.18 -21.00
C ASP A 46 6.92 -32.63 -21.32
N GLY A 47 7.26 -33.42 -20.29
CA GLY A 47 7.65 -34.83 -20.46
C GLY A 47 6.48 -35.81 -20.38
N CYS A 48 5.57 -35.61 -19.40
CA CYS A 48 4.48 -36.54 -19.13
C CYS A 48 3.07 -35.96 -19.32
N ASN A 49 2.95 -34.66 -19.64
CA ASN A 49 1.71 -33.89 -19.70
C ASN A 49 0.89 -33.92 -18.39
N GLY A 50 1.56 -34.23 -17.27
CA GLY A 50 0.96 -34.18 -15.95
C GLY A 50 0.95 -32.75 -15.41
N TRP A 51 -0.10 -32.39 -14.69
CA TRP A 51 -0.24 -31.09 -14.03
C TRP A 51 0.15 -31.18 -12.56
N PHE A 52 0.93 -30.21 -12.07
CA PHE A 52 1.51 -30.20 -10.73
C PHE A 52 1.29 -28.87 -10.04
N HIS A 53 0.89 -28.92 -8.76
CA HIS A 53 0.81 -27.75 -7.90
C HIS A 53 2.21 -27.22 -7.61
N GLY A 54 2.40 -25.90 -7.71
CA GLY A 54 3.66 -25.23 -7.39
C GLY A 54 4.22 -25.68 -6.05
N ARG A 55 3.39 -25.65 -4.99
CA ARG A 55 3.80 -26.12 -3.65
C ARG A 55 4.19 -27.60 -3.61
N CYS A 56 3.50 -28.48 -4.33
CA CYS A 56 3.78 -29.93 -4.31
C CYS A 56 5.12 -30.27 -4.96
N VAL A 57 5.58 -29.42 -5.88
CA VAL A 57 6.88 -29.58 -6.54
C VAL A 57 7.91 -28.56 -6.07
N VAL A 58 7.60 -27.82 -4.99
CA VAL A 58 8.45 -26.78 -4.39
C VAL A 58 8.95 -25.77 -5.43
N LEU A 59 8.05 -25.34 -6.30
CA LEU A 59 8.31 -24.36 -7.35
C LEU A 59 7.56 -23.07 -7.03
N PRO A 60 8.25 -21.98 -6.68
CA PRO A 60 7.63 -20.67 -6.53
C PRO A 60 7.17 -20.08 -7.87
N ASP A 61 6.05 -19.35 -7.88
CA ASP A 61 5.45 -18.69 -9.05
C ASP A 61 6.47 -17.83 -9.80
N ARG A 62 7.30 -17.07 -9.05
CA ARG A 62 8.36 -16.20 -9.59
C ARG A 62 9.41 -16.93 -10.41
N ILE A 63 9.60 -18.23 -10.15
CA ILE A 63 10.50 -19.10 -10.91
C ILE A 63 9.73 -19.75 -12.06
N ALA A 64 8.50 -20.21 -11.82
CA ALA A 64 7.64 -20.81 -12.84
C ALA A 64 7.44 -19.88 -14.05
N ASP A 65 7.26 -18.59 -13.81
CA ASP A 65 7.10 -17.56 -14.85
C ASP A 65 8.29 -17.45 -15.82
N ASP A 66 9.46 -17.93 -15.43
CA ASP A 66 10.67 -17.94 -16.25
C ASP A 66 10.94 -19.28 -16.93
N ILE A 67 10.15 -20.31 -16.63
CA ILE A 67 10.28 -21.63 -17.25
C ILE A 67 9.65 -21.59 -18.64
N GLU A 68 10.40 -22.07 -19.64
CA GLU A 68 9.92 -22.29 -21.00
C GLU A 68 9.38 -23.71 -21.15
N LYS A 69 10.09 -24.71 -20.57
CA LYS A 69 9.64 -26.10 -20.50
C LYS A 69 9.87 -26.66 -19.12
N TYR A 70 8.81 -27.15 -18.48
CA TYR A 70 8.86 -27.73 -17.16
C TYR A 70 9.01 -29.25 -17.24
N PHE A 71 9.98 -29.81 -16.52
CA PHE A 71 10.10 -31.25 -16.32
C PHE A 71 9.96 -31.58 -14.83
N CYS A 72 8.96 -32.39 -14.48
CA CYS A 72 8.77 -32.87 -13.11
C CYS A 72 9.95 -33.76 -12.67
N MET A 73 10.06 -34.03 -11.38
CA MET A 73 11.19 -34.78 -10.79
C MET A 73 11.45 -36.15 -11.46
N GLU A 74 10.41 -36.82 -11.96
CA GLU A 74 10.57 -38.09 -12.67
C GLU A 74 11.02 -37.89 -14.12
N CYS A 75 10.40 -36.95 -14.85
CA CYS A 75 10.77 -36.65 -16.23
C CYS A 75 12.16 -36.03 -16.34
N SER A 76 12.61 -35.28 -15.33
CA SER A 76 13.93 -34.64 -15.35
C SER A 76 15.08 -35.65 -15.33
N LYS A 77 14.86 -36.87 -14.83
CA LYS A 77 15.85 -37.96 -14.88
C LYS A 77 16.13 -38.42 -16.32
N GLN A 78 15.18 -38.25 -17.23
CA GLN A 78 15.30 -38.62 -18.65
C GLN A 78 15.63 -37.42 -19.53
N HIS A 79 14.97 -36.29 -19.31
CA HIS A 79 15.05 -35.11 -20.18
C HIS A 79 16.07 -34.06 -19.70
N GLY A 80 16.62 -34.22 -18.50
CA GLY A 80 17.41 -33.20 -17.83
C GLY A 80 16.56 -32.18 -17.07
N PRO A 81 17.17 -31.12 -16.51
CA PRO A 81 16.43 -30.09 -15.78
C PRO A 81 15.47 -29.31 -16.69
N SER A 82 14.48 -28.64 -16.07
CA SER A 82 13.59 -27.70 -16.75
C SER A 82 14.36 -26.64 -17.54
N ILE A 83 13.81 -26.24 -18.68
CA ILE A 83 14.43 -25.26 -19.60
C ILE A 83 13.84 -23.89 -19.30
N PHE A 84 14.72 -22.92 -19.05
CA PHE A 84 14.35 -21.54 -18.77
C PHE A 84 14.37 -20.68 -20.03
N LYS A 85 13.45 -19.71 -20.07
CA LYS A 85 13.38 -18.70 -21.12
C LYS A 85 14.73 -18.00 -21.26
N GLN A 86 15.17 -17.81 -22.49
CA GLN A 86 16.43 -17.14 -22.79
C GLN A 86 16.23 -15.63 -22.88
N GLN A 87 17.22 -14.87 -22.39
CA GLN A 87 17.19 -13.42 -22.51
C GLN A 87 17.48 -12.98 -23.95
N GLN A 88 16.48 -12.41 -24.60
CA GLN A 88 16.54 -11.85 -25.96
C GLN A 88 16.63 -10.31 -25.93
N ASN A 89 16.13 -9.66 -24.88
CA ASN A 89 16.11 -8.20 -24.78
C ASN A 89 16.24 -7.69 -23.33
N GLN A 90 16.34 -6.36 -23.17
CA GLN A 90 16.50 -5.66 -21.87
C GLN A 90 15.55 -4.47 -21.69
N HIS A 91 14.60 -4.30 -22.62
CA HIS A 91 13.71 -3.13 -22.66
C HIS A 91 12.22 -3.50 -22.63
N ARG A 92 11.88 -4.79 -22.61
CA ARG A 92 10.51 -5.29 -22.46
C ARG A 92 10.39 -6.07 -21.15
N ARG A 93 9.17 -6.09 -20.59
CA ARG A 93 8.83 -6.89 -19.41
C ARG A 93 8.96 -8.39 -19.69
N ASP A 94 8.60 -8.81 -20.91
CA ASP A 94 8.97 -10.12 -21.45
C ASP A 94 10.39 -10.05 -22.05
N TYR A 95 11.37 -10.44 -21.26
CA TYR A 95 12.78 -10.46 -21.66
C TYR A 95 13.08 -11.50 -22.75
N SER A 96 12.16 -12.43 -23.01
CA SER A 96 12.32 -13.53 -23.97
C SER A 96 11.67 -13.27 -25.32
N ASP A 97 10.96 -12.15 -25.46
CA ASP A 97 10.31 -11.76 -26.71
C ASP A 97 11.33 -11.58 -27.84
N ALA A 98 11.32 -12.50 -28.80
CA ALA A 98 12.20 -12.51 -29.96
C ALA A 98 11.92 -11.35 -30.94
N ASN A 99 10.77 -10.70 -30.87
CA ASN A 99 10.38 -9.58 -31.72
C ASN A 99 10.47 -8.22 -31.01
N ALA A 100 11.19 -8.17 -29.88
CA ALA A 100 11.25 -6.98 -29.03
C ALA A 100 11.84 -5.74 -29.71
N GLU A 101 12.71 -5.88 -30.72
CA GLU A 101 13.41 -4.76 -31.37
C GLU A 101 12.47 -3.68 -31.94
N GLN A 102 11.30 -4.08 -32.43
CA GLN A 102 10.31 -3.16 -33.01
C GLN A 102 9.36 -2.56 -31.98
N LYS A 103 9.44 -2.99 -30.71
CA LYS A 103 8.55 -2.59 -29.64
C LYS A 103 9.20 -1.50 -28.78
N PRO A 104 8.42 -0.57 -28.21
CA PRO A 104 8.96 0.52 -27.39
C PRO A 104 9.56 0.02 -26.07
N ILE A 105 10.19 0.90 -25.32
CA ILE A 105 10.77 0.56 -24.01
C ILE A 105 9.67 0.56 -22.97
N GLN A 106 9.68 -0.41 -22.05
CA GLN A 106 8.73 -0.48 -20.95
C GLN A 106 9.32 0.02 -19.62
N SER A 107 8.52 0.72 -18.82
CA SER A 107 8.84 1.15 -17.46
C SER A 107 9.34 0.00 -16.59
N GLY A 108 10.35 0.28 -15.76
CA GLY A 108 10.97 -0.68 -14.85
C GLY A 108 12.12 -1.50 -15.45
N THR A 109 12.19 -1.65 -16.78
CA THR A 109 13.23 -2.46 -17.45
C THR A 109 14.64 -1.85 -17.35
N LYS A 110 15.68 -2.66 -17.52
CA LYS A 110 17.09 -2.21 -17.44
C LYS A 110 17.38 -1.01 -18.35
N ILE A 111 16.93 -1.05 -19.61
CA ILE A 111 17.11 0.05 -20.55
C ILE A 111 16.30 1.29 -20.14
N PHE A 112 15.07 1.12 -19.63
CA PHE A 112 14.29 2.23 -19.09
C PHE A 112 15.04 2.93 -17.95
N ILE A 113 15.53 2.18 -16.96
CA ILE A 113 16.26 2.74 -15.82
C ILE A 113 17.53 3.49 -16.27
N ASN A 114 18.26 2.95 -17.25
CA ASN A 114 19.43 3.64 -17.81
C ASN A 114 19.06 4.97 -18.46
N LYS A 115 17.94 5.03 -19.20
CA LYS A 115 17.42 6.28 -19.76
C LYS A 115 16.92 7.25 -18.70
N LEU A 116 16.19 6.75 -17.70
CA LEU A 116 15.68 7.54 -16.58
C LEU A 116 16.81 8.28 -15.84
N LYS A 117 17.93 7.58 -15.58
CA LYS A 117 19.12 8.14 -14.92
C LYS A 117 19.76 9.28 -15.72
N GLN A 118 19.65 9.26 -17.04
CA GLN A 118 20.23 10.26 -17.95
C GLN A 118 19.28 11.42 -18.25
N LYS A 119 18.00 11.27 -17.90
CA LYS A 119 16.96 12.25 -18.20
C LYS A 119 17.10 13.49 -17.32
N THR A 120 16.85 14.65 -17.90
CA THR A 120 16.80 15.94 -17.19
C THR A 120 15.39 16.23 -16.72
N PHE A 121 15.27 16.80 -15.52
CA PHE A 121 14.01 17.11 -14.86
C PHE A 121 14.00 18.54 -14.37
N SER A 122 12.81 19.08 -14.08
CA SER A 122 12.69 20.36 -13.41
C SER A 122 13.21 20.26 -11.98
N ASP A 123 13.79 21.35 -11.48
CA ASP A 123 14.26 21.43 -10.11
C ASP A 123 13.09 21.59 -9.14
N CYS A 124 13.09 20.81 -8.05
CA CYS A 124 11.96 20.73 -7.12
C CYS A 124 11.86 21.90 -6.13
N GLU A 125 12.85 22.77 -6.00
CA GLU A 125 12.86 23.82 -4.95
C GLU A 125 11.71 24.83 -5.09
N SER A 126 11.14 24.97 -6.29
CA SER A 126 9.96 25.83 -6.52
C SER A 126 8.64 25.24 -5.98
N VAL A 127 8.59 23.93 -5.81
CA VAL A 127 7.37 23.19 -5.48
C VAL A 127 7.38 22.52 -4.12
N ILE A 128 8.54 22.37 -3.49
CA ILE A 128 8.65 21.81 -2.14
C ILE A 128 8.78 22.90 -1.08
N LEU A 129 8.41 22.56 0.15
CA LEU A 129 8.66 23.37 1.34
C LEU A 129 9.72 22.69 2.20
N ARG A 130 10.77 23.44 2.55
CA ARG A 130 11.81 22.97 3.47
C ARG A 130 11.66 23.68 4.82
N ILE A 131 11.23 22.93 5.83
CA ILE A 131 11.06 23.41 7.20
C ILE A 131 11.72 22.46 8.18
N LYS A 132 11.92 22.91 9.42
CA LYS A 132 12.34 22.06 10.53
C LYS A 132 11.13 21.33 11.13
N GLY A 133 11.37 20.20 11.80
CA GLY A 133 10.28 19.39 12.36
C GLY A 133 9.43 20.13 13.39
N ASP A 134 10.05 20.99 14.22
CA ASP A 134 9.36 21.82 15.21
C ASP A 134 8.44 22.89 14.60
N GLN A 135 8.64 23.21 13.31
CA GLN A 135 7.80 24.16 12.58
C GLN A 135 6.56 23.49 11.96
N LEU A 136 6.57 22.16 11.81
CA LEU A 136 5.45 21.42 11.21
C LEU A 136 4.35 21.17 12.24
N THR A 137 3.51 22.19 12.44
CA THR A 137 2.41 22.18 13.42
C THR A 137 1.05 22.34 12.73
N ASN A 138 -0.03 22.03 13.44
CA ASN A 138 -1.39 22.31 12.96
C ASN A 138 -1.57 23.80 12.62
N GLU A 139 -1.08 24.72 13.48
CA GLU A 139 -1.16 26.15 13.21
C GLU A 139 -0.46 26.54 11.91
N TYR A 140 0.72 25.96 11.65
CA TYR A 140 1.44 26.19 10.40
C TYR A 140 0.64 25.71 9.20
N LEU A 141 0.10 24.49 9.23
CA LEU A 141 -0.66 23.93 8.12
C LEU A 141 -2.03 24.62 7.92
N PHE A 142 -2.72 25.00 8.99
CA PHE A 142 -3.96 25.77 8.87
C PHE A 142 -3.74 27.16 8.25
N LYS A 143 -2.59 27.78 8.54
CA LYS A 143 -2.26 29.10 7.99
C LYS A 143 -1.75 29.04 6.55
N ASN A 144 -0.96 28.03 6.19
CA ASN A 144 -0.26 27.97 4.90
C ASN A 144 -0.86 26.95 3.93
N GLY A 145 -1.78 26.10 4.39
CA GLY A 145 -2.26 24.92 3.68
C GLY A 145 -1.26 23.77 3.68
N PHE A 146 -1.75 22.58 3.35
CA PHE A 146 -0.92 21.41 3.07
C PHE A 146 -1.08 21.00 1.61
N THR A 147 -0.60 21.86 0.70
CA THR A 147 -0.77 21.70 -0.77
C THR A 147 0.53 21.40 -1.50
N LYS A 148 1.68 21.57 -0.83
CA LYS A 148 3.03 21.32 -1.37
C LYS A 148 3.74 20.24 -0.56
N PRO A 149 4.58 19.39 -1.20
CA PRO A 149 5.43 18.44 -0.51
C PRO A 149 6.34 19.15 0.49
N ILE A 150 6.39 18.62 1.70
CA ILE A 150 7.24 19.15 2.77
C ILE A 150 8.40 18.19 2.96
N LEU A 151 9.63 18.69 2.85
CA LEU A 151 10.85 17.93 3.06
C LEU A 151 11.57 18.44 4.31
N ILE A 152 11.69 17.57 5.31
CA ILE A 152 12.40 17.82 6.55
C ILE A 152 13.71 17.05 6.54
N SER A 153 14.82 17.78 6.63
CA SER A 153 16.17 17.19 6.49
C SER A 153 16.58 16.28 7.65
N ASN A 154 16.06 16.53 8.86
CA ASN A 154 16.33 15.76 10.08
C ASN A 154 15.04 15.60 10.90
N ARG A 155 14.88 14.48 11.60
CA ARG A 155 13.64 14.09 12.28
C ARG A 155 13.35 14.85 13.57
N ASP A 156 14.30 15.64 14.06
CA ASP A 156 14.12 16.42 15.28
C ASP A 156 12.89 17.34 15.19
N GLY A 157 12.08 17.34 16.26
CA GLY A 157 10.84 18.11 16.34
C GLY A 157 9.61 17.44 15.71
N LEU A 158 9.75 16.30 15.01
CA LEU A 158 8.60 15.57 14.47
C LEU A 158 7.85 14.70 15.48
N GLU A 159 8.47 14.44 16.63
CA GLU A 159 8.03 13.42 17.61
C GLU A 159 7.80 12.05 16.94
N LEU A 160 8.65 11.75 15.95
CA LEU A 160 8.71 10.49 15.23
C LEU A 160 9.67 9.56 15.96
N THR A 161 9.22 8.35 16.32
CA THR A 161 10.08 7.28 16.82
C THR A 161 10.08 6.16 15.80
N LEU A 162 11.28 5.71 15.43
CA LEU A 162 11.51 4.60 14.52
C LEU A 162 12.47 3.60 15.17
N PRO A 163 12.48 2.35 14.70
CA PRO A 163 13.51 1.38 15.08
C PRO A 163 14.93 1.90 14.83
N ASP A 164 15.91 1.26 15.48
CA ASP A 164 17.33 1.60 15.30
C ASP A 164 17.69 1.55 13.81
N ARG A 165 18.50 2.51 13.35
CA ARG A 165 18.94 2.55 11.94
C ARG A 165 19.74 1.33 11.51
N MET A 166 20.34 0.62 12.45
CA MET A 166 21.12 -0.58 12.22
C MET A 166 20.28 -1.86 12.23
N ILE A 167 18.96 -1.79 12.46
CA ILE A 167 18.09 -2.96 12.49
C ILE A 167 18.28 -3.85 11.25
N THR A 168 18.47 -5.16 11.45
CA THR A 168 18.67 -6.11 10.35
C THR A 168 17.34 -6.63 9.81
N LEU A 169 17.34 -7.26 8.63
CA LEU A 169 16.13 -7.86 8.10
C LEU A 169 15.69 -9.08 8.92
N GLU A 170 16.62 -9.83 9.52
CA GLU A 170 16.29 -10.90 10.46
C GLU A 170 15.63 -10.38 11.75
N GLU A 171 16.08 -9.23 12.25
CA GLU A 171 15.43 -8.58 13.40
C GLU A 171 14.01 -8.12 13.04
N ILE A 172 13.83 -7.54 11.84
CA ILE A 172 12.50 -7.22 11.30
C ILE A 172 11.63 -8.47 11.20
N ASN A 173 12.15 -9.57 10.64
CA ASN A 173 11.42 -10.84 10.50
C ASN A 173 10.90 -11.37 11.85
N LYS A 174 11.75 -11.30 12.89
CA LYS A 174 11.37 -11.71 14.24
C LYS A 174 10.28 -10.83 14.86
N LEU A 175 10.15 -9.58 14.42
CA LEU A 175 9.20 -8.61 14.95
C LEU A 175 7.87 -8.58 14.20
N ILE A 176 7.81 -9.10 12.97
CA ILE A 176 6.59 -9.18 12.14
C ILE A 176 5.94 -10.58 12.12
N ASP A 177 6.48 -11.51 12.91
CA ASP A 177 6.16 -12.95 12.95
C ASP A 177 6.72 -13.74 11.74
N GLN A 178 7.43 -14.84 12.03
CA GLN A 178 8.33 -15.54 11.07
C GLN A 178 7.64 -16.19 9.87
N ASP A 179 6.33 -16.45 9.96
CA ASP A 179 5.54 -17.12 8.91
C ASP A 179 4.86 -16.14 7.95
N GLN A 180 5.20 -14.84 8.01
CA GLN A 180 4.60 -13.85 7.15
C GLN A 180 5.10 -13.97 5.69
N TYR A 181 4.14 -14.08 4.77
CA TYR A 181 4.36 -13.84 3.35
C TYR A 181 4.26 -12.34 3.07
N ILE A 182 5.12 -11.87 2.18
CA ILE A 182 5.16 -10.50 1.72
C ILE A 182 4.88 -10.42 0.22
N ASP A 183 4.34 -9.29 -0.19
CA ASP A 183 4.17 -8.93 -1.60
C ASP A 183 5.49 -8.32 -2.12
N ALA A 184 6.20 -9.10 -2.92
CA ALA A 184 7.46 -8.70 -3.54
C ALA A 184 7.23 -8.33 -5.01
N ILE A 185 7.51 -7.08 -5.36
CA ILE A 185 7.33 -6.54 -6.72
C ILE A 185 8.58 -6.82 -7.54
N ASP A 186 8.48 -7.66 -8.57
CA ASP A 186 9.49 -7.74 -9.63
C ASP A 186 9.48 -6.42 -10.41
N CYS A 187 10.48 -5.58 -10.18
CA CYS A 187 10.55 -4.23 -10.74
C CYS A 187 10.71 -4.23 -12.26
N GLU A 188 11.30 -5.27 -12.86
CA GLU A 188 11.46 -5.31 -14.32
C GLU A 188 10.17 -5.74 -15.00
N LYS A 189 9.46 -6.72 -14.42
CA LYS A 189 8.17 -7.18 -14.95
C LYS A 189 6.97 -6.31 -14.52
N GLN A 190 7.12 -5.54 -13.45
CA GLN A 190 6.04 -4.81 -12.76
C GLN A 190 4.89 -5.76 -12.35
N VAL A 191 5.26 -6.89 -11.75
CA VAL A 191 4.35 -7.94 -11.25
C VAL A 191 4.66 -8.23 -9.79
N ILE A 192 3.63 -8.52 -9.00
CA ILE A 192 3.75 -8.89 -7.58
C ILE A 192 3.79 -10.41 -7.45
N TYR A 193 4.73 -10.93 -6.67
CA TYR A 193 4.75 -12.31 -6.23
C TYR A 193 4.66 -12.37 -4.70
N LYS A 194 3.91 -13.35 -4.17
CA LYS A 194 3.97 -13.68 -2.75
C LYS A 194 5.29 -14.41 -2.47
N MET A 195 6.02 -13.97 -1.46
CA MET A 195 7.28 -14.58 -1.06
C MET A 195 7.39 -14.67 0.45
N SER A 196 7.98 -15.75 0.97
CA SER A 196 8.29 -15.80 2.40
C SER A 196 9.28 -14.68 2.74
N PHE A 197 9.18 -14.10 3.93
CA PHE A 197 10.13 -13.07 4.32
C PHE A 197 11.56 -13.62 4.46
N THR A 198 11.70 -14.89 4.84
CA THR A 198 13.01 -15.59 4.88
C THR A 198 13.65 -15.69 3.50
N ASP A 199 12.92 -16.11 2.47
CA ASP A 199 13.41 -16.14 1.08
C ASP A 199 13.80 -14.74 0.61
N TYR A 200 13.07 -13.70 1.07
CA TYR A 200 13.39 -12.32 0.73
C TYR A 200 14.68 -11.85 1.36
N ILE A 201 14.95 -12.23 2.60
CA ILE A 201 16.22 -11.94 3.29
C ILE A 201 17.37 -12.58 2.51
N GLU A 202 17.28 -13.88 2.22
CA GLU A 202 18.30 -14.60 1.45
C GLU A 202 18.54 -13.94 0.08
N TYR A 203 17.47 -13.55 -0.61
CA TYR A 203 17.55 -12.79 -1.85
C TYR A 203 18.23 -11.42 -1.64
N PHE A 204 17.79 -10.65 -0.66
CA PHE A 204 18.21 -9.27 -0.47
C PHE A 204 19.69 -9.20 -0.08
N GLU A 205 20.15 -10.14 0.74
CA GLU A 205 21.54 -10.23 1.20
C GLU A 205 22.48 -10.91 0.20
N SER A 206 21.93 -11.50 -0.87
CA SER A 206 22.74 -12.09 -1.93
C SER A 206 23.62 -11.03 -2.62
N TYR A 207 24.88 -11.39 -2.89
CA TYR A 207 25.82 -10.52 -3.58
C TYR A 207 25.43 -10.24 -5.05
N ASP A 208 24.72 -11.19 -5.67
CA ASP A 208 24.33 -11.12 -7.08
C ASP A 208 22.80 -11.24 -7.24
N ARG A 209 22.14 -10.08 -7.26
CA ARG A 209 20.69 -9.97 -7.47
C ARG A 209 20.39 -9.86 -8.96
N ASN A 210 20.17 -11.01 -9.60
CA ASN A 210 19.81 -11.10 -11.03
C ASN A 210 18.45 -10.45 -11.38
N LYS A 211 17.56 -10.37 -10.39
CA LYS A 211 16.25 -9.69 -10.46
C LYS A 211 16.12 -8.70 -9.30
N ILE A 212 15.26 -7.70 -9.48
CA ILE A 212 15.02 -6.65 -8.48
C ILE A 212 13.63 -6.83 -7.90
N TYR A 213 13.54 -7.32 -6.66
CA TYR A 213 12.29 -7.47 -5.94
C TYR A 213 12.18 -6.38 -4.87
N ASN A 214 11.13 -5.56 -4.96
CA ASN A 214 10.91 -4.43 -4.06
C ASN A 214 9.70 -4.69 -3.16
N VAL A 215 9.82 -4.36 -1.88
CA VAL A 215 8.73 -4.51 -0.89
C VAL A 215 8.27 -3.13 -0.48
N LEU A 216 7.01 -2.82 -0.79
CA LEU A 216 6.41 -1.50 -0.53
C LEU A 216 5.20 -1.56 0.41
N SER A 217 4.54 -2.71 0.51
CA SER A 217 3.23 -2.88 1.15
C SER A 217 3.27 -3.70 2.44
N LEU A 218 4.45 -3.89 3.05
CA LEU A 218 4.55 -4.57 4.35
C LEU A 218 4.01 -3.65 5.46
N GLU A 219 2.72 -3.80 5.74
CA GLU A 219 1.99 -3.14 6.83
C GLU A 219 2.37 -3.78 8.16
N VAL A 220 2.74 -2.96 9.15
CA VAL A 220 3.31 -3.44 10.41
C VAL A 220 2.55 -2.95 11.64
N SER A 221 1.40 -2.27 11.50
CA SER A 221 0.69 -1.66 12.62
C SER A 221 0.31 -2.65 13.71
N ASN A 222 -0.07 -3.87 13.33
CA ASN A 222 -0.49 -4.93 14.25
C ASN A 222 0.62 -5.95 14.56
N THR A 223 1.89 -5.56 14.39
CA THR A 223 3.06 -6.40 14.71
C THR A 223 3.87 -5.82 15.86
N LYS A 224 4.82 -6.59 16.43
CA LYS A 224 5.77 -6.05 17.42
C LYS A 224 6.63 -4.95 16.83
N LEU A 225 6.96 -5.01 15.53
CA LEU A 225 7.71 -3.95 14.85
C LEU A 225 6.92 -2.63 14.88
N GLY A 226 5.61 -2.70 14.68
CA GLY A 226 4.70 -1.56 14.76
C GLY A 226 4.71 -0.85 16.12
N GLU A 227 4.94 -1.57 17.21
CA GLU A 227 5.03 -1.00 18.56
C GLU A 227 6.25 -0.09 18.75
N PHE A 228 7.34 -0.34 18.01
CA PHE A 228 8.53 0.53 18.00
C PHE A 228 8.37 1.79 17.14
N ILE A 229 7.26 1.90 16.40
CA ILE A 229 6.99 3.02 15.50
C ILE A 229 5.95 3.95 16.12
N ILE A 230 6.39 5.17 16.43
CA ILE A 230 5.52 6.28 16.75
C ILE A 230 5.52 7.21 15.54
N VAL A 231 4.43 7.23 14.78
CA VAL A 231 4.29 8.07 13.58
C VAL A 231 4.36 9.57 13.96
N PRO A 232 4.73 10.48 13.03
CA PRO A 232 4.94 11.89 13.34
C PRO A 232 3.74 12.52 14.06
N LYS A 233 3.98 13.45 14.98
CA LYS A 233 2.89 14.11 15.73
C LYS A 233 1.86 14.74 14.80
N ILE A 234 2.30 15.45 13.76
CA ILE A 234 1.39 16.09 12.81
C ILE A 234 0.45 15.09 12.10
N VAL A 235 0.92 13.86 11.85
CA VAL A 235 0.10 12.80 11.25
C VAL A 235 -0.94 12.32 12.26
N ARG A 236 -0.55 12.13 13.53
CA ARG A 236 -1.48 11.73 14.60
C ARG A 236 -2.55 12.80 14.87
N ASP A 237 -2.21 14.07 14.71
CA ASP A 237 -3.11 15.19 14.92
C ASP A 237 -4.10 15.40 13.76
N LEU A 238 -3.76 14.95 12.54
CA LEU A 238 -4.58 15.16 11.34
C LEU A 238 -5.33 13.93 10.87
N SER A 239 -4.76 12.73 11.09
CA SER A 239 -5.29 11.50 10.52
C SER A 239 -6.68 11.19 11.07
N TRP A 240 -7.64 10.91 10.18
CA TRP A 240 -8.99 10.48 10.55
C TRP A 240 -8.99 9.21 11.41
N THR A 241 -8.01 8.32 11.24
CA THR A 241 -7.91 7.10 12.04
C THR A 241 -7.38 7.34 13.46
N THR A 242 -6.79 8.49 13.76
CA THR A 242 -6.21 8.79 15.09
C THR A 242 -6.91 9.93 15.83
N THR A 243 -7.63 10.80 15.12
CA THR A 243 -8.34 11.98 15.67
C THR A 243 -9.71 11.66 16.26
N GLY A 244 -10.16 10.41 16.20
CA GLY A 244 -11.44 9.97 16.75
C GLY A 244 -12.60 9.99 15.76
N ILE A 245 -12.34 10.31 14.48
CA ILE A 245 -13.33 10.12 13.40
C ILE A 245 -13.60 8.62 13.18
N TRP A 246 -12.55 7.80 13.23
CA TRP A 246 -12.73 6.35 13.30
C TRP A 246 -13.12 5.93 14.72
N PRO A 247 -14.32 5.34 14.94
CA PRO A 247 -14.76 4.91 16.27
C PRO A 247 -13.80 3.84 16.80
N ASN A 248 -13.28 4.04 18.01
CA ASN A 248 -12.27 3.18 18.58
C ASN A 248 -12.86 2.42 19.75
N LYS A 249 -13.46 1.25 19.46
CA LYS A 249 -14.12 0.38 20.43
C LYS A 249 -13.34 0.23 21.76
N LYS A 250 -12.00 0.16 21.73
CA LYS A 250 -11.15 0.01 22.94
C LYS A 250 -10.99 1.28 23.79
N LYS A 251 -11.14 2.47 23.21
CA LYS A 251 -11.19 3.74 23.96
C LYS A 251 -12.60 4.05 24.42
N ASP A 252 -13.59 3.73 23.60
CA ASP A 252 -15.00 4.02 23.85
C ASP A 252 -15.54 3.12 24.98
N GLU A 253 -15.17 1.83 25.03
CA GLU A 253 -15.46 0.96 26.18
C GLU A 253 -14.81 1.47 27.48
N LYS A 254 -13.62 2.06 27.43
CA LYS A 254 -12.99 2.67 28.63
C LYS A 254 -13.70 3.96 29.03
N PHE A 255 -14.27 4.69 28.09
CA PHE A 255 -15.02 5.92 28.37
C PHE A 255 -16.40 5.60 28.94
N GLU A 256 -17.12 4.63 28.36
CA GLU A 256 -18.40 4.12 28.86
C GLU A 256 -18.26 3.44 30.23
N ASN A 257 -17.26 2.59 30.42
CA ASN A 257 -16.98 1.99 31.74
C ASN A 257 -16.59 3.06 32.78
N ASN A 258 -15.96 4.17 32.38
CA ASN A 258 -15.64 5.29 33.28
C ASN A 258 -16.86 6.18 33.59
N ILE A 259 -17.88 6.21 32.72
CA ILE A 259 -19.15 6.91 32.95
C ILE A 259 -20.05 6.06 33.87
N GLU A 260 -20.19 4.75 33.60
CA GLU A 260 -20.96 3.83 34.45
C GLU A 260 -20.39 3.70 35.87
N THR A 261 -19.06 3.80 36.03
CA THR A 261 -18.44 3.70 37.35
C THR A 261 -18.39 5.03 38.13
N ASN A 262 -18.50 6.19 37.49
CA ASN A 262 -18.37 7.49 38.17
C ASN A 262 -19.65 8.30 38.37
N GLU A 263 -20.80 7.95 37.78
CA GLU A 263 -22.02 8.79 37.90
C GLU A 263 -23.14 8.28 38.83
N ILE A 264 -23.00 7.14 39.51
CA ILE A 264 -24.04 6.67 40.47
C ILE A 264 -23.75 7.00 41.94
N ASN A 265 -22.53 7.41 42.32
CA ASN A 265 -22.16 7.54 43.74
C ASN A 265 -21.78 8.94 44.27
N GLN A 266 -21.82 10.02 43.49
CA GLN A 266 -21.33 11.33 43.98
C GLN A 266 -22.30 12.53 43.99
N LEU A 267 -23.58 12.39 43.63
CA LEU A 267 -24.52 13.52 43.64
C LEU A 267 -25.77 13.31 44.52
N LYS A 268 -25.62 12.67 45.69
CA LYS A 268 -26.68 12.61 46.71
C LYS A 268 -26.49 13.47 47.96
N ASN A 269 -25.41 14.24 48.13
CA ASN A 269 -25.28 15.08 49.33
C ASN A 269 -24.38 16.32 49.14
N LYS A 270 -25.01 17.50 48.91
CA LYS A 270 -24.87 18.75 49.71
C LYS A 270 -25.24 20.01 48.90
N ARG A 271 -26.35 20.65 49.32
CA ARG A 271 -26.62 22.11 49.56
C ARG A 271 -25.56 23.14 49.08
N THR A 272 -25.81 24.39 48.64
CA THR A 272 -26.95 25.34 48.46
C THR A 272 -26.40 26.71 47.94
N TRP A 273 -27.19 27.46 47.11
CA TRP A 273 -27.29 28.96 46.96
C TRP A 273 -26.19 29.79 46.21
N PRO A 274 -26.42 31.02 45.63
CA PRO A 274 -27.64 31.85 45.41
C PRO A 274 -28.11 32.15 43.96
N SER A 275 -29.35 32.65 43.94
CA SER A 275 -30.16 33.32 42.91
C SER A 275 -29.70 34.70 42.40
N GLN A 276 -30.07 35.05 41.15
CA GLN A 276 -30.50 36.39 40.73
C GLN A 276 -31.61 36.30 39.65
N SER A 277 -32.85 36.67 40.02
CA SER A 277 -33.67 37.79 39.50
C SER A 277 -34.04 37.71 38.00
N SER A 278 -35.22 37.18 37.67
CA SER A 278 -36.48 37.92 37.43
C SER A 278 -36.53 38.68 36.10
N LEU A 279 -37.40 38.24 35.18
CA LEU A 279 -38.28 39.11 34.38
C LEU A 279 -39.45 38.32 33.73
N SER A 280 -40.64 38.62 34.27
CA SER A 280 -42.01 38.63 33.72
C SER A 280 -42.50 37.61 32.67
N ARG A 281 -43.47 36.81 33.14
CA ARG A 281 -44.69 36.33 32.45
C ARG A 281 -45.31 37.32 31.44
N THR A 282 -45.75 36.78 30.29
CA THR A 282 -47.05 37.16 29.71
C THR A 282 -47.81 35.90 29.26
N LYS A 283 -49.10 35.84 29.56
CA LYS A 283 -50.05 34.73 29.35
C LYS A 283 -51.00 35.04 28.18
N ARG A 284 -51.52 33.96 27.55
CA ARG A 284 -52.64 33.81 26.59
C ARG A 284 -52.17 33.55 25.14
N ARG A 285 -52.73 32.61 24.39
CA ARG A 285 -54.11 32.10 24.38
C ARG A 285 -54.16 30.68 23.79
N THR A 286 -55.00 29.83 24.36
CA THR A 286 -55.42 28.54 23.80
C THR A 286 -56.23 28.75 22.52
N VAL A 287 -55.88 28.02 21.46
CA VAL A 287 -56.78 27.61 20.38
C VAL A 287 -56.49 26.14 20.12
N SER A 288 -57.51 25.31 20.31
CA SER A 288 -57.50 23.90 19.97
C SER A 288 -57.78 23.72 18.47
N SER A 289 -56.89 23.06 17.76
CA SER A 289 -57.26 22.22 16.61
C SER A 289 -56.31 21.04 16.57
N THR A 290 -56.88 19.88 16.87
CA THR A 290 -56.40 18.53 16.61
C THR A 290 -55.76 18.40 15.23
N THR A 291 -54.52 17.91 15.16
CA THR A 291 -54.13 16.62 14.57
C THR A 291 -52.60 16.47 14.61
N ASP A 292 -52.21 15.25 14.98
CA ASP A 292 -50.95 14.55 14.73
C ASP A 292 -49.69 14.92 15.52
N THR A 293 -49.34 13.92 16.32
CA THR A 293 -48.26 13.70 17.27
C THR A 293 -46.87 13.67 16.64
N ASP A 294 -45.95 14.34 17.33
CA ASP A 294 -44.59 13.88 17.67
C ASP A 294 -43.85 13.01 16.65
N GLN A 295 -43.04 13.66 15.83
CA GLN A 295 -41.81 13.08 15.27
C GLN A 295 -40.69 14.11 15.40
N SER A 296 -40.12 14.18 16.59
CA SER A 296 -38.79 14.73 16.83
C SER A 296 -38.21 13.86 17.93
N ASP A 297 -37.40 12.86 17.55
CA ASP A 297 -36.42 12.13 18.39
C ASP A 297 -35.83 10.89 17.65
N GLU A 298 -35.86 10.79 16.30
CA GLU A 298 -35.32 9.62 15.56
C GLU A 298 -33.98 9.87 14.83
N ASP A 299 -33.34 11.04 14.96
CA ASP A 299 -32.11 11.34 14.20
C ASP A 299 -30.79 11.08 14.97
N GLU A 300 -30.83 10.65 16.24
CA GLU A 300 -29.59 10.38 17.02
C GLU A 300 -29.14 8.91 17.04
N ASP A 301 -29.98 7.94 16.64
CA ASP A 301 -29.67 6.50 16.78
C ASP A 301 -29.24 5.79 15.48
N LEU A 302 -29.13 6.50 14.35
CA LEU A 302 -28.75 5.90 13.06
C LEU A 302 -27.24 5.73 12.84
N ASN A 303 -26.38 6.22 13.74
CA ASN A 303 -24.93 6.32 13.48
C ASN A 303 -24.01 5.38 14.27
N SER A 304 -24.47 4.70 15.33
CA SER A 304 -23.58 3.86 16.16
C SER A 304 -23.41 2.44 15.61
N HIS A 305 -24.48 1.83 15.07
CA HIS A 305 -24.45 0.43 14.63
C HIS A 305 -23.80 0.21 13.24
N HIS A 306 -23.57 1.25 12.43
CA HIS A 306 -23.05 1.07 11.06
C HIS A 306 -21.55 0.74 11.02
N PHE A 307 -20.79 1.16 12.03
CA PHE A 307 -19.35 0.90 12.13
C PHE A 307 -19.01 -0.39 12.88
N GLU A 308 -19.99 -1.11 13.44
CA GLU A 308 -19.74 -2.34 14.19
C GLU A 308 -19.08 -3.43 13.35
N ASN A 309 -19.27 -3.40 12.03
CA ASN A 309 -18.83 -4.40 11.06
C ASN A 309 -17.58 -4.02 10.26
N PHE A 310 -16.99 -2.84 10.47
CA PHE A 310 -15.82 -2.41 9.71
C PHE A 310 -14.55 -2.43 10.57
N GLU A 311 -13.52 -3.11 10.07
CA GLU A 311 -12.20 -3.09 10.68
C GLU A 311 -11.51 -1.75 10.42
N ARG A 312 -10.69 -1.33 11.39
CA ARG A 312 -9.88 -0.13 11.28
C ARG A 312 -8.94 -0.27 10.07
N PRO A 313 -8.86 0.73 9.18
CA PRO A 313 -7.90 0.71 8.08
C PRO A 313 -6.47 0.78 8.63
N GLU A 314 -5.70 -0.28 8.43
CA GLU A 314 -4.29 -0.32 8.81
C GLU A 314 -3.43 0.05 7.61
N VAL A 315 -3.16 1.36 7.52
CA VAL A 315 -2.36 1.95 6.44
C VAL A 315 -1.36 2.99 6.98
N GLY A 316 -1.27 3.09 8.31
CA GLY A 316 -0.51 4.16 8.98
C GLY A 316 0.96 3.85 9.17
N LYS A 317 1.38 2.58 9.06
CA LYS A 317 2.75 2.12 9.29
C LYS A 317 3.14 1.03 8.30
N TYR A 318 3.96 1.40 7.32
CA TYR A 318 4.60 0.48 6.39
C TYR A 318 6.11 0.42 6.64
N CYS A 319 6.69 -0.78 6.47
CA CYS A 319 8.12 -1.04 6.40
C CYS A 319 8.48 -1.33 4.93
N LEU A 320 9.18 -0.42 4.27
CA LEU A 320 9.56 -0.57 2.88
C LEU A 320 11.02 -0.99 2.80
N ILE A 321 11.27 -2.06 2.05
CA ILE A 321 12.61 -2.61 1.85
C ILE A 321 12.84 -2.67 0.35
N SER A 322 13.76 -1.84 -0.14
CA SER A 322 13.94 -1.64 -1.58
C SER A 322 15.39 -1.83 -1.97
N PRO A 323 15.71 -2.82 -2.81
CA PRO A 323 17.03 -2.94 -3.39
C PRO A 323 17.35 -1.76 -4.31
N GLN A 324 18.63 -1.50 -4.50
CA GLN A 324 19.14 -0.59 -5.50
C GLN A 324 18.50 -0.85 -6.87
N SER A 325 18.21 0.23 -7.59
CA SER A 325 17.57 0.24 -8.90
C SER A 325 16.08 -0.16 -8.94
N SER A 326 15.45 -0.38 -7.78
CA SER A 326 13.98 -0.52 -7.73
C SER A 326 13.28 0.75 -8.24
N TYR A 327 12.23 0.56 -9.03
CA TYR A 327 11.41 1.65 -9.59
C TYR A 327 9.93 1.35 -9.42
N THR A 328 9.21 2.35 -8.90
CA THR A 328 7.75 2.39 -8.83
C THR A 328 7.28 3.50 -9.76
N ASP A 329 6.42 3.16 -10.72
CA ASP A 329 5.96 4.12 -11.73
C ASP A 329 5.01 5.18 -11.14
N PHE A 330 4.63 6.17 -11.96
CA PHE A 330 3.77 7.25 -11.53
C PHE A 330 2.43 6.77 -11.00
N HIS A 331 2.05 7.24 -9.82
CA HIS A 331 0.76 6.95 -9.20
C HIS A 331 0.34 8.10 -8.28
N ILE A 332 -0.93 8.06 -7.89
CA ILE A 332 -1.47 8.79 -6.74
C ILE A 332 -1.74 7.73 -5.66
N ASP A 333 -1.38 8.02 -4.42
CA ASP A 333 -1.67 7.13 -3.30
C ASP A 333 -3.17 6.84 -3.18
N PHE A 334 -3.49 5.63 -2.74
CA PHE A 334 -4.87 5.16 -2.64
C PHE A 334 -5.74 6.10 -1.79
N GLY A 335 -6.98 6.30 -2.22
CA GLY A 335 -7.94 7.21 -1.58
C GLY A 335 -7.51 8.69 -1.61
N GLY A 336 -6.57 9.07 -2.47
CA GLY A 336 -6.00 10.42 -2.48
C GLY A 336 -5.29 10.77 -1.18
N SER A 337 -4.80 9.77 -0.44
CA SER A 337 -4.24 9.96 0.90
C SER A 337 -2.96 10.81 0.88
N SER A 338 -2.72 11.50 1.99
CA SER A 338 -1.42 12.09 2.27
C SER A 338 -0.46 11.02 2.76
N VAL A 339 0.84 11.21 2.56
CA VAL A 339 1.89 10.25 2.98
C VAL A 339 2.92 10.92 3.87
N TRP A 340 3.37 10.22 4.90
CA TRP A 340 4.64 10.49 5.56
C TRP A 340 5.65 9.41 5.18
N TYR A 341 6.89 9.80 4.88
CA TYR A 341 7.91 8.89 4.34
C TYR A 341 9.29 9.23 4.91
N SER A 342 9.87 8.36 5.74
CA SER A 342 11.13 8.61 6.46
C SER A 342 12.19 7.56 6.13
N ILE A 343 13.30 8.00 5.53
CA ILE A 343 14.38 7.11 5.10
C ILE A 343 15.30 6.79 6.27
N VAL A 344 15.32 5.53 6.70
CA VAL A 344 16.19 5.03 7.78
C VAL A 344 17.57 4.67 7.28
N ARG A 345 17.64 4.05 6.09
CA ARG A 345 18.88 3.80 5.37
C ARG A 345 18.63 3.98 3.88
N GLY A 346 19.64 4.46 3.17
CA GLY A 346 19.64 4.51 1.72
C GLY A 346 19.28 5.88 1.14
N GLU A 347 18.87 5.87 -0.13
CA GLU A 347 18.56 7.08 -0.89
C GLU A 347 17.51 6.79 -1.97
N LYS A 348 16.55 7.71 -2.07
CA LYS A 348 15.44 7.68 -3.02
C LYS A 348 15.44 8.95 -3.86
N ILE A 349 14.94 8.83 -5.08
CA ILE A 349 14.60 9.95 -5.94
C ILE A 349 13.10 9.89 -6.19
N PHE A 350 12.40 10.97 -5.87
CA PHE A 350 11.00 11.15 -6.21
C PHE A 350 10.90 12.01 -7.47
N TYR A 351 10.04 11.59 -8.40
CA TYR A 351 9.65 12.37 -9.56
C TYR A 351 8.23 12.86 -9.31
N LEU A 352 8.07 14.16 -9.09
CA LEU A 352 6.84 14.77 -8.62
C LEU A 352 6.14 15.52 -9.76
N ILE A 353 4.81 15.43 -9.80
CA ILE A 353 3.95 16.17 -10.72
C ILE A 353 2.83 16.79 -9.87
N GLU A 354 2.66 18.11 -9.98
CA GLU A 354 1.61 18.85 -9.28
C GLU A 354 0.21 18.38 -9.69
N PRO A 355 -0.74 18.21 -8.75
CA PRO A 355 -2.10 17.74 -9.04
C PRO A 355 -3.01 18.86 -9.58
N THR A 356 -2.60 19.50 -10.67
CA THR A 356 -3.46 20.44 -11.40
C THR A 356 -4.54 19.70 -12.16
N ASP A 357 -5.65 20.36 -12.49
CA ASP A 357 -6.73 19.75 -13.30
C ASP A 357 -6.20 19.13 -14.61
N GLU A 358 -5.28 19.82 -15.28
CA GLU A 358 -4.65 19.35 -16.50
C GLU A 358 -3.81 18.08 -16.26
N ASN A 359 -2.99 18.08 -15.21
CA ASN A 359 -2.12 16.93 -14.91
C ASN A 359 -2.92 15.72 -14.41
N LEU A 360 -3.96 15.93 -13.61
CA LEU A 360 -4.88 14.87 -13.17
C LEU A 360 -5.61 14.25 -14.36
N GLN A 361 -6.06 15.05 -15.33
CA GLN A 361 -6.66 14.52 -16.56
C GLN A 361 -5.63 13.70 -17.36
N LYS A 362 -4.41 14.20 -17.54
CA LYS A 362 -3.33 13.47 -18.23
C LYS A 362 -2.98 12.15 -17.52
N TYR A 363 -2.93 12.16 -16.19
CA TYR A 363 -2.72 10.96 -15.39
C TYR A 363 -3.86 9.94 -15.57
N ALA A 364 -5.12 10.41 -15.53
CA ALA A 364 -6.29 9.56 -15.75
C ALA A 364 -6.32 8.95 -17.16
N ASP A 365 -5.92 9.71 -18.18
CA ASP A 365 -5.83 9.23 -19.57
C ASP A 365 -4.67 8.24 -19.75
N TRP A 366 -3.51 8.52 -19.14
CA TRP A 366 -2.33 7.65 -19.18
C TRP A 366 -2.56 6.33 -18.46
N SER A 367 -3.10 6.33 -17.24
CA SER A 367 -3.38 5.13 -16.43
C SER A 367 -4.44 4.20 -17.04
N LYS A 368 -5.28 4.71 -17.95
CA LYS A 368 -6.25 3.90 -18.72
C LYS A 368 -5.70 3.47 -20.07
N SER A 369 -4.52 3.94 -20.46
CA SER A 369 -3.94 3.67 -21.77
C SER A 369 -3.43 2.24 -21.87
N PRO A 370 -3.69 1.51 -22.97
CA PRO A 370 -3.05 0.22 -23.20
C PRO A 370 -1.52 0.32 -23.32
N ASN A 371 -1.01 1.53 -23.60
CA ASN A 371 0.42 1.83 -23.73
C ASN A 371 1.00 2.52 -22.48
N GLU A 372 0.31 2.47 -21.34
CA GLU A 372 0.77 3.05 -20.06
C GLU A 372 2.22 2.65 -19.78
N SER A 373 2.51 1.34 -19.83
CA SER A 373 3.85 0.80 -19.57
C SER A 373 4.93 1.26 -20.55
N GLU A 374 4.56 1.79 -21.70
CA GLU A 374 5.46 2.17 -22.80
C GLU A 374 5.68 3.68 -22.89
N THR A 375 4.95 4.45 -22.08
CA THR A 375 4.92 5.91 -22.09
C THR A 375 5.32 6.44 -20.72
N PHE A 376 6.38 7.23 -20.66
CA PHE A 376 6.78 7.88 -19.42
C PHE A 376 5.92 9.12 -19.16
N LEU A 377 5.03 9.08 -18.17
CA LEU A 377 4.08 10.18 -17.88
C LEU A 377 4.77 11.54 -17.67
N GLY A 378 5.98 11.54 -17.12
CA GLY A 378 6.78 12.76 -16.94
C GLY A 378 7.09 13.52 -18.23
N ASP A 379 6.96 12.88 -19.40
CA ASP A 379 7.08 13.52 -20.73
C ASP A 379 5.77 14.12 -21.25
N CYS A 380 4.63 13.76 -20.65
CA CYS A 380 3.31 14.23 -21.05
C CYS A 380 2.88 15.52 -20.34
N VAL A 381 3.60 15.89 -19.28
CA VAL A 381 3.32 17.07 -18.45
C VAL A 381 4.35 18.17 -18.67
N SER A 382 3.97 19.42 -18.39
CA SER A 382 4.86 20.57 -18.58
C SER A 382 6.07 20.53 -17.64
N HIS A 383 5.86 20.08 -16.40
CA HIS A 383 6.90 19.97 -15.39
C HIS A 383 6.80 18.63 -14.65
N CYS A 384 7.92 17.91 -14.64
CA CYS A 384 8.16 16.78 -13.75
C CYS A 384 9.40 17.12 -12.92
N TYR A 385 9.23 17.22 -11.61
CA TYR A 385 10.25 17.69 -10.68
C TYR A 385 11.02 16.54 -10.06
N LYS A 386 12.34 16.66 -9.96
CA LYS A 386 13.18 15.62 -9.35
C LYS A 386 13.62 16.04 -7.95
N MET A 387 13.20 15.27 -6.95
CA MET A 387 13.54 15.49 -5.55
C MET A 387 14.42 14.35 -5.02
N TYR A 388 15.56 14.70 -4.44
CA TYR A 388 16.45 13.76 -3.76
C TYR A 388 16.09 13.65 -2.29
N VAL A 389 16.10 12.41 -1.79
CA VAL A 389 15.69 12.09 -0.42
C VAL A 389 16.69 11.09 0.13
N ARG A 390 17.37 11.45 1.20
CA ARG A 390 18.48 10.68 1.76
C ARG A 390 18.16 10.20 3.17
N GLU A 391 19.01 9.31 3.68
CA GLU A 391 18.98 8.89 5.08
C GLU A 391 18.77 10.07 6.05
N GLY A 392 17.83 9.88 6.98
CA GLY A 392 17.44 10.89 7.97
C GLY A 392 16.39 11.87 7.50
N ASN A 393 16.16 12.02 6.19
CA ASN A 393 15.08 12.88 5.69
C ASN A 393 13.71 12.25 5.93
N THR A 394 12.72 13.13 6.15
CA THR A 394 11.30 12.78 6.18
C THR A 394 10.53 13.68 5.22
N ILE A 395 9.67 13.08 4.41
CA ILE A 395 8.77 13.78 3.49
C ILE A 395 7.35 13.66 3.99
N PHE A 396 6.57 14.73 3.78
CA PHE A 396 5.13 14.71 3.82
C PHE A 396 4.60 15.08 2.43
N LEU A 397 4.00 14.12 1.74
CA LEU A 397 3.33 14.33 0.45
C LEU A 397 1.85 14.60 0.72
N PRO A 398 1.29 15.72 0.23
CA PRO A 398 -0.13 15.98 0.37
C PRO A 398 -0.97 15.21 -0.66
N ALA A 399 -2.27 15.19 -0.41
CA ALA A 399 -3.27 14.54 -1.26
C ALA A 399 -3.11 14.87 -2.75
N GLY A 400 -3.32 13.85 -3.60
CA GLY A 400 -3.39 14.00 -5.06
C GLY A 400 -2.05 14.09 -5.78
N TRP A 401 -0.92 14.33 -5.11
CA TRP A 401 0.37 14.48 -5.78
C TRP A 401 0.78 13.21 -6.55
N ILE A 402 0.88 13.35 -7.87
CA ILE A 402 1.30 12.28 -8.76
C ILE A 402 2.82 12.12 -8.62
N HIS A 403 3.28 10.91 -8.33
CA HIS A 403 4.70 10.68 -8.14
C HIS A 403 5.18 9.29 -8.56
N ALA A 404 6.42 9.22 -9.03
CA ALA A 404 7.17 7.98 -9.25
C ALA A 404 8.41 7.96 -8.34
N VAL A 405 8.92 6.77 -8.01
CA VAL A 405 10.05 6.62 -7.06
C VAL A 405 11.12 5.70 -7.63
N TYR A 406 12.37 6.18 -7.61
CA TYR A 406 13.55 5.39 -7.96
C TYR A 406 14.47 5.21 -6.74
N THR A 407 14.98 4.00 -6.56
CA THR A 407 15.86 3.63 -5.44
C THR A 407 17.31 3.66 -5.86
N VAL A 408 18.09 4.60 -5.31
CA VAL A 408 19.47 4.84 -5.72
C VAL A 408 20.43 3.79 -5.18
N ILE A 409 20.21 3.41 -3.92
CA ILE A 409 20.96 2.39 -3.18
C ILE A 409 19.96 1.61 -2.31
N ASP A 410 20.34 0.41 -1.87
CA ASP A 410 19.53 -0.39 -0.94
C ASP A 410 19.01 0.46 0.20
N SER A 411 17.70 0.42 0.39
CA SER A 411 16.99 1.36 1.26
C SER A 411 16.03 0.66 2.20
N LEU A 412 15.98 1.15 3.43
CA LEU A 412 14.97 0.83 4.44
C LEU A 412 14.24 2.12 4.79
N VAL A 413 12.92 2.11 4.68
CA VAL A 413 12.07 3.27 4.93
C VAL A 413 10.89 2.87 5.79
N PHE A 414 10.49 3.74 6.71
CA PHE A 414 9.17 3.67 7.31
C PHE A 414 8.30 4.81 6.81
N GLY A 415 7.06 4.51 6.49
CA GLY A 415 6.09 5.49 6.03
C GLY A 415 4.67 5.08 6.37
N GLY A 416 3.71 5.84 5.87
CA GLY A 416 2.30 5.55 6.08
C GLY A 416 1.41 6.58 5.42
N ASN A 417 0.19 6.15 5.15
CA ASN A 417 -0.85 6.93 4.52
C ASN A 417 -1.82 7.44 5.59
N PHE A 418 -2.39 8.61 5.35
CA PHE A 418 -3.42 9.19 6.21
C PHE A 418 -4.36 10.11 5.42
N LEU A 419 -5.65 10.05 5.77
CA LEU A 419 -6.65 11.00 5.32
C LEU A 419 -6.83 12.11 6.36
N GLN A 420 -7.12 13.32 5.90
CA GLN A 420 -7.14 14.52 6.72
C GLN A 420 -8.16 15.54 6.17
N SER A 421 -8.54 16.53 6.99
CA SER A 421 -9.67 17.41 6.69
C SER A 421 -9.33 18.73 5.98
N MET A 422 -8.05 19.04 5.74
CA MET A 422 -7.63 20.28 5.07
C MET A 422 -7.76 20.23 3.54
N ASP A 423 -7.84 19.04 2.93
CA ASP A 423 -8.02 18.90 1.48
C ASP A 423 -8.93 17.70 1.14
N ILE A 424 -10.16 17.78 1.67
CA ILE A 424 -11.18 16.74 1.48
C ILE A 424 -11.56 16.62 0.00
N ASP A 425 -11.67 17.75 -0.70
CA ASP A 425 -12.06 17.78 -2.11
C ASP A 425 -11.08 16.99 -2.98
N MET A 426 -9.76 17.15 -2.77
CA MET A 426 -8.75 16.37 -3.49
C MET A 426 -8.79 14.87 -3.14
N GLN A 427 -9.10 14.51 -1.90
CA GLN A 427 -9.21 13.10 -1.48
C GLN A 427 -10.41 12.38 -2.14
N PHE A 428 -11.50 13.10 -2.44
CA PHE A 428 -12.69 12.52 -3.10
C PHE A 428 -12.62 12.51 -4.62
N ARG A 429 -11.81 13.40 -5.20
CA ARG A 429 -11.64 13.53 -6.65
C ARG A 429 -10.89 12.35 -7.24
#